data_AF-A0A0N0P3B2-F1
#
_entry.id   AF-A0A0N0P3B2-F1
#
_cell.length_a   1.000
_cell.length_b   1.000
_cell.length_c   1.000
_cell.angle_alpha   90.00
_cell.angle_beta   90.00
_cell.angle_gamma   90.00
#
_symmetry.space_group_name_H-M   'P 1'
#
loop_
_entity.id
_entity.type
_entity.pdbx_description
1 polymer ?
#
loop_
_entity_poly.entity_id
_entity_poly.type
_entity_poly.pdbx_seq_one_letter_code
_entity_poly.pdbx_strand_id
1 'polypeptide(L)'
;MSTGKGTFDKPREEPKDYLSKDAFSEFRANLDPSNTRARHGLLPKDFQTTDDEHERRINAYIDEHSTWRQSVYVLRSYEYWKLRADYYPYIRRSDEKDNFFLRGISCHPRLSDYPMCKAVIRDYFVCRDRNPVLQIFNSCAPLKEQFCACINEVFVKNHERGDKKFNAKRTEFFEEQRSKRFTKLMNQAEESVEAKTKLQD
;
A
#
# COMPACT_ATOMS: atom_id res chain seq x y z
N MET A 1 -27.67 -42.21 -58.29
CA MET A 1 -28.45 -41.71 -57.14
C MET A 1 -27.73 -40.53 -56.53
N SER A 2 -28.50 -39.51 -56.14
CA SER A 2 -28.18 -38.13 -55.79
C SER A 2 -26.87 -37.80 -55.06
N THR A 3 -26.28 -36.72 -55.57
CA THR A 3 -25.41 -35.75 -54.92
C THR A 3 -25.99 -35.15 -53.63
N GLY A 4 -25.16 -34.96 -52.62
CA GLY A 4 -25.49 -34.23 -51.39
C GLY A 4 -24.26 -33.62 -50.71
N LYS A 5 -23.56 -32.72 -51.40
CA LYS A 5 -22.60 -31.80 -50.76
C LYS A 5 -23.40 -30.67 -50.10
N GLY A 6 -23.63 -30.79 -48.80
CA GLY A 6 -24.21 -29.73 -47.97
C GLY A 6 -23.15 -28.72 -47.58
N THR A 7 -23.15 -27.60 -48.30
CA THR A 7 -22.41 -26.37 -48.06
C THR A 7 -22.72 -25.77 -46.68
N PHE A 8 -21.70 -25.64 -45.82
CA PHE A 8 -21.69 -24.74 -44.67
C PHE A 8 -20.34 -24.02 -44.55
N ASP A 9 -19.84 -23.46 -45.66
CA ASP A 9 -18.84 -22.39 -45.60
C ASP A 9 -19.57 -21.07 -45.38
N LYS A 10 -19.86 -20.75 -44.11
CA LYS A 10 -20.11 -19.36 -43.73
C LYS A 10 -18.74 -18.66 -43.75
N PRO A 11 -18.57 -17.55 -44.48
CA PRO A 11 -17.36 -16.74 -44.34
C PRO A 11 -17.27 -16.28 -42.88
N ARG A 12 -16.13 -16.56 -42.24
CA ARG A 12 -15.75 -15.97 -40.96
C ARG A 12 -15.84 -14.46 -41.14
N GLU A 13 -16.86 -13.83 -40.55
CA GLU A 13 -16.86 -12.37 -40.42
C GLU A 13 -15.57 -12.00 -39.69
N GLU A 14 -14.69 -11.28 -40.38
CA GLU A 14 -13.54 -10.64 -39.76
C GLU A 14 -14.06 -9.81 -38.57
N PRO A 15 -13.44 -9.91 -37.38
CA PRO A 15 -13.81 -9.04 -36.28
C PRO A 15 -13.60 -7.62 -36.78
N LYS A 16 -14.69 -6.88 -36.97
CA LYS A 16 -14.63 -5.46 -37.25
C LYS A 16 -13.82 -4.83 -36.11
N ASP A 17 -12.59 -4.43 -36.42
CA ASP A 17 -11.71 -3.69 -35.53
C ASP A 17 -12.35 -2.31 -35.30
N TYR A 18 -13.30 -2.24 -34.36
CA TYR A 18 -14.00 -1.00 -34.00
C TYR A 18 -13.12 -0.03 -33.17
N LEU A 19 -11.81 -0.28 -33.09
CA LEU A 19 -10.85 0.54 -32.39
C LEU A 19 -9.68 0.82 -33.33
N SER A 20 -9.36 2.10 -33.53
CA SER A 20 -8.17 2.49 -34.29
C SER A 20 -6.92 1.85 -33.67
N LYS A 21 -5.89 1.59 -34.48
CA LYS A 21 -4.60 1.05 -33.98
C LYS A 21 -4.05 1.91 -32.82
N ASP A 22 -4.30 3.21 -32.87
CA ASP A 22 -3.95 4.16 -31.81
C ASP A 22 -4.77 3.93 -30.53
N ALA A 23 -6.09 3.72 -30.63
CA ALA A 23 -6.95 3.37 -29.51
C ALA A 23 -6.55 2.01 -28.89
N PHE A 24 -6.10 1.05 -29.69
CA PHE A 24 -5.58 -0.23 -29.20
C PHE A 24 -4.22 -0.05 -28.49
N SER A 25 -3.38 0.86 -28.97
CA SER A 25 -2.11 1.20 -28.33
C SER A 25 -2.32 1.92 -27.00
N GLU A 26 -3.28 2.85 -26.92
CA GLU A 26 -3.68 3.51 -25.68
C GLU A 26 -4.36 2.54 -24.71
N PHE A 27 -5.21 1.64 -25.21
CA PHE A 27 -5.83 0.62 -24.39
C PHE A 27 -4.79 -0.35 -23.81
N ARG A 28 -3.81 -0.79 -24.61
CA ARG A 28 -2.67 -1.59 -24.11
C ARG A 28 -1.81 -0.81 -23.12
N ALA A 29 -1.55 0.48 -23.37
CA ALA A 29 -0.79 1.32 -22.46
C ALA A 29 -1.53 1.57 -21.13
N ASN A 30 -2.87 1.63 -21.15
CA ASN A 30 -3.71 1.74 -19.96
C ASN A 30 -3.89 0.40 -19.23
N LEU A 31 -3.83 -0.72 -19.94
CA LEU A 31 -3.81 -2.08 -19.38
C LEU A 31 -2.46 -2.46 -18.77
N ASP A 32 -1.39 -1.75 -19.12
CA ASP A 32 -0.09 -1.93 -18.50
C ASP A 32 -0.16 -1.51 -17.01
N PRO A 33 -0.02 -2.45 -16.07
CA PRO A 33 -0.10 -2.16 -14.64
C PRO A 33 0.95 -1.14 -14.19
N SER A 34 2.07 -1.01 -14.92
CA SER A 34 3.13 -0.05 -14.62
C SER A 34 2.70 1.41 -14.85
N ASN A 35 1.94 1.67 -15.93
CA ASN A 35 1.46 3.01 -16.27
C ASN A 35 0.34 3.51 -15.34
N THR A 36 -0.57 2.62 -14.91
CA THR A 36 -1.62 2.96 -13.95
C THR A 36 -1.04 3.34 -12.59
N ARG A 37 0.09 2.75 -12.19
CA ARG A 37 0.75 3.06 -10.92
C ARG A 37 1.54 4.34 -10.91
N ALA A 38 2.21 4.65 -12.01
CA ALA A 38 2.87 5.93 -12.17
C ALA A 38 1.84 7.07 -12.08
N ARG A 39 0.66 6.88 -12.67
CA ARG A 39 -0.47 7.82 -12.56
C ARG A 39 -1.02 7.96 -11.15
N HIS A 40 -1.08 6.89 -10.36
CA HIS A 40 -1.60 6.92 -8.98
C HIS A 40 -0.53 7.13 -7.89
N GLY A 41 0.73 7.40 -8.27
CA GLY A 41 1.84 7.56 -7.32
C GLY A 41 2.20 6.27 -6.56
N LEU A 42 1.80 5.10 -7.08
CA LEU A 42 2.04 3.80 -6.47
C LEU A 42 3.42 3.23 -6.82
N LEU A 43 3.94 3.50 -8.03
CA LEU A 43 5.31 3.17 -8.48
C LEU A 43 5.74 4.16 -9.59
N PRO A 44 6.90 4.84 -9.52
CA PRO A 44 7.48 5.58 -10.64
C PRO A 44 7.59 4.79 -11.94
N LYS A 45 7.56 5.50 -13.07
CA LYS A 45 7.57 4.95 -14.44
C LYS A 45 8.85 4.14 -14.76
N ASP A 46 9.98 4.53 -14.15
CA ASP A 46 11.29 3.89 -14.30
C ASP A 46 11.66 3.08 -13.04
N PHE A 47 10.77 2.19 -12.59
CA PHE A 47 10.88 1.47 -11.30
C PHE A 47 11.96 0.38 -11.24
N GLN A 48 13.01 0.50 -12.06
CA GLN A 48 14.15 -0.41 -12.19
C GLN A 48 15.43 0.11 -11.50
N THR A 49 15.39 1.24 -10.79
CA THR A 49 16.44 1.52 -9.79
C THR A 49 16.17 0.67 -8.55
N THR A 50 16.32 -0.64 -8.72
CA THR A 50 16.57 -1.56 -7.61
C THR A 50 17.91 -1.16 -7.01
N ASP A 51 17.96 -1.04 -5.70
CA ASP A 51 19.23 -0.95 -5.00
C ASP A 51 19.93 -2.29 -5.23
N ASP A 52 20.95 -2.28 -6.11
CA ASP A 52 21.67 -3.49 -6.51
C ASP A 52 22.31 -4.19 -5.31
N GLU A 53 22.61 -3.46 -4.23
CA GLU A 53 23.13 -4.03 -3.01
C GLU A 53 22.02 -4.76 -2.23
N HIS A 54 20.85 -4.15 -2.10
CA HIS A 54 19.68 -4.77 -1.47
C HIS A 54 19.26 -6.06 -2.18
N GLU A 55 19.19 -6.04 -3.51
CA GLU A 55 18.84 -7.23 -4.30
C GLU A 55 19.90 -8.33 -4.15
N ARG A 56 21.19 -7.96 -4.13
CA ARG A 56 22.28 -8.93 -3.87
C ARG A 56 22.14 -9.60 -2.50
N ARG A 57 21.84 -8.83 -1.45
CA ARG A 57 21.66 -9.37 -0.09
C ARG A 57 20.46 -10.30 0.02
N ILE A 58 19.34 -9.93 -0.60
CA ILE A 58 18.14 -10.79 -0.64
C ILE A 58 18.44 -12.09 -1.38
N ASN A 59 19.09 -12.02 -2.54
CA ASN A 59 19.36 -13.22 -3.33
C ASN A 59 20.35 -14.13 -2.59
N ALA A 60 21.38 -13.59 -1.96
CA ALA A 60 22.29 -14.37 -1.10
C ALA A 60 21.53 -15.09 0.03
N TYR A 61 20.60 -14.40 0.69
CA TYR A 61 19.74 -15.01 1.71
C TYR A 61 18.87 -16.14 1.15
N ILE A 62 18.24 -15.92 -0.02
CA ILE A 62 17.40 -16.92 -0.69
C ILE A 62 18.24 -18.15 -1.07
N ASP A 63 19.44 -17.95 -1.62
CA ASP A 63 20.31 -19.04 -2.03
C ASP A 63 20.71 -19.91 -0.83
N GLU A 64 21.07 -19.28 0.30
CA GLU A 64 21.43 -19.97 1.54
C GLU A 64 20.27 -20.74 2.18
N HIS A 65 19.04 -20.21 2.09
CA HIS A 65 17.85 -20.76 2.76
C HIS A 65 16.93 -21.54 1.82
N SER A 66 17.35 -21.71 0.56
CA SER A 66 16.60 -22.45 -0.45
C SER A 66 16.50 -23.93 -0.07
N THR A 67 15.35 -24.54 -0.36
CA THR A 67 15.13 -25.96 -0.16
C THR A 67 14.91 -26.67 -1.49
N TRP A 68 14.71 -28.00 -1.43
CA TRP A 68 14.38 -28.81 -2.60
C TRP A 68 13.17 -28.29 -3.40
N ARG A 69 12.27 -27.51 -2.78
CA ARG A 69 11.08 -26.95 -3.42
C ARG A 69 11.41 -26.05 -4.61
N GLN A 70 12.62 -25.52 -4.70
CA GLN A 70 13.08 -24.66 -5.80
C GLN A 70 13.21 -25.46 -7.11
N SER A 71 13.45 -26.78 -6.99
CA SER A 71 13.54 -27.68 -8.14
C SER A 71 12.17 -28.01 -8.76
N VAL A 72 11.07 -27.73 -8.07
CA VAL A 72 9.71 -28.05 -8.52
C VAL A 72 9.06 -26.80 -9.11
N TYR A 73 8.72 -26.83 -10.40
CA TYR A 73 8.22 -25.66 -11.16
C TYR A 73 7.11 -24.87 -10.45
N VAL A 74 6.10 -25.57 -9.90
CA VAL A 74 4.95 -24.95 -9.23
C VAL A 74 5.32 -24.35 -7.87
N LEU A 75 6.25 -24.98 -7.14
CA LEU A 75 6.62 -24.55 -5.78
C LEU A 75 7.75 -23.51 -5.79
N ARG A 76 8.55 -23.46 -6.85
CA ARG A 76 9.69 -22.54 -6.99
C ARG A 76 9.29 -21.09 -6.80
N SER A 77 8.21 -20.65 -7.45
CA SER A 77 7.73 -19.26 -7.30
C SER A 77 7.24 -18.96 -5.89
N TYR A 78 6.53 -19.91 -5.28
CA TYR A 78 6.04 -19.76 -3.91
C TYR A 78 7.19 -19.68 -2.90
N GLU A 79 8.18 -20.56 -3.03
CA GLU A 79 9.35 -20.57 -2.16
C GLU A 79 10.17 -19.29 -2.32
N TYR A 80 10.41 -18.84 -3.56
CA TYR A 80 11.11 -17.60 -3.82
C TYR A 80 10.47 -16.41 -3.08
N TRP A 81 9.15 -16.25 -3.21
CA TRP A 81 8.45 -15.14 -2.56
C TRP A 81 8.35 -15.30 -1.04
N LYS A 82 8.25 -16.54 -0.56
CA LYS A 82 8.28 -16.84 0.88
C LYS A 82 9.64 -16.46 1.49
N LEU A 83 10.75 -16.87 0.88
CA LEU A 83 12.10 -16.57 1.37
C LEU A 83 12.42 -15.08 1.25
N ARG A 84 12.01 -14.43 0.15
CA ARG A 84 12.10 -12.97 0.03
C ARG A 84 11.32 -12.25 1.13
N ALA A 85 10.16 -12.78 1.55
CA ALA A 85 9.41 -12.22 2.68
C ALA A 85 10.12 -12.45 4.03
N ASP A 86 10.69 -13.64 4.26
CA ASP A 86 11.37 -13.98 5.53
C ASP A 86 12.64 -13.13 5.76
N TYR A 87 13.29 -12.68 4.68
CA TYR A 87 14.40 -11.71 4.77
C TYR A 87 14.01 -10.42 5.53
N TYR A 88 12.76 -9.98 5.39
CA TYR A 88 12.31 -8.76 6.05
C TYR A 88 12.04 -8.99 7.54
N PRO A 89 12.55 -8.12 8.44
CA PRO A 89 12.46 -8.34 9.89
C PRO A 89 11.18 -7.79 10.51
N TYR A 90 10.27 -7.21 9.73
CA TYR A 90 9.21 -6.35 10.27
C TYR A 90 8.20 -7.09 11.14
N ILE A 91 7.84 -8.33 10.77
CA ILE A 91 6.97 -9.16 11.60
C ILE A 91 7.62 -9.43 12.96
N ARG A 92 8.89 -9.89 12.97
CA ARG A 92 9.63 -10.16 14.22
C ARG A 92 9.73 -8.93 15.11
N ARG A 93 10.05 -7.76 14.54
CA ARG A 93 10.10 -6.49 15.27
C ARG A 93 8.72 -6.00 15.73
N SER A 94 7.66 -6.37 15.02
CA SER A 94 6.29 -6.05 15.42
C SER A 94 5.84 -6.94 16.58
N ASP A 95 6.23 -8.20 16.60
CA ASP A 95 5.90 -9.15 17.67
C ASP A 95 6.59 -8.78 18.99
N GLU A 96 7.73 -8.09 18.94
CA GLU A 96 8.42 -7.53 20.13
C GLU A 96 7.69 -6.35 20.78
N LYS A 97 6.66 -5.79 20.13
CA LYS A 97 5.93 -4.62 20.63
C LYS A 97 4.52 -5.01 21.10
N ASP A 98 4.22 -4.77 22.37
CA ASP A 98 2.89 -4.99 22.96
C ASP A 98 1.80 -4.05 22.42
N ASN A 99 2.18 -2.97 21.73
CA ASN A 99 1.23 -1.98 21.19
C ASN A 99 0.63 -2.48 19.86
N PHE A 100 -0.54 -3.12 19.95
CA PHE A 100 -1.26 -3.65 18.79
C PHE A 100 -2.10 -2.56 18.11
N PHE A 101 -1.69 -2.11 16.91
CA PHE A 101 -2.55 -1.29 16.05
C PHE A 101 -2.69 -1.90 14.65
N LEU A 102 -3.95 -2.08 14.24
CA LEU A 102 -4.47 -2.47 12.91
C LEU A 102 -3.80 -3.68 12.22
N ARG A 103 -4.26 -4.89 12.58
CA ARG A 103 -4.39 -5.99 11.60
C ARG A 103 -5.55 -5.65 10.66
N GLY A 104 -5.30 -4.92 9.58
CA GLY A 104 -6.37 -4.62 8.61
C GLY A 104 -6.22 -3.37 7.77
N ILE A 105 -5.00 -2.91 7.48
CA ILE A 105 -4.81 -1.83 6.51
C ILE A 105 -5.28 -2.34 5.14
N SER A 106 -6.52 -2.03 4.79
CA SER A 106 -7.10 -2.18 3.45
C SER A 106 -6.63 -1.07 2.49
N CYS A 107 -5.83 -0.14 2.99
CA CYS A 107 -5.31 0.97 2.25
C CYS A 107 -4.15 0.48 1.38
N HIS A 108 -4.25 0.61 0.06
CA HIS A 108 -3.13 0.39 -0.84
C HIS A 108 -2.04 1.41 -0.49
N PRO A 109 -0.95 1.02 0.20
CA PRO A 109 -0.03 2.00 0.74
C PRO A 109 0.71 2.68 -0.40
N ARG A 110 0.62 4.00 -0.49
CA ARG A 110 1.43 4.76 -1.45
C ARG A 110 2.87 4.77 -0.95
N LEU A 111 3.81 4.59 -1.87
CA LEU A 111 5.23 4.60 -1.53
C LEU A 111 5.70 5.95 -0.96
N SER A 112 5.03 7.05 -1.34
CA SER A 112 5.26 8.38 -0.79
C SER A 112 5.03 8.47 0.71
N ASP A 113 4.07 7.71 1.22
CA ASP A 113 3.57 7.85 2.60
C ASP A 113 4.46 7.05 3.58
N TYR A 114 5.16 6.03 3.06
CA TYR A 114 5.98 5.11 3.85
C TYR A 114 7.35 4.87 3.20
N PRO A 115 8.24 5.89 3.12
CA PRO A 115 9.53 5.76 2.47
C PRO A 115 10.42 4.66 3.09
N MET A 116 10.31 4.44 4.40
CA MET A 116 11.02 3.39 5.15
C MET A 116 10.60 1.96 4.78
N CYS A 117 9.39 1.80 4.21
CA CYS A 117 8.81 0.51 3.83
C CYS A 117 8.86 0.27 2.31
N LYS A 118 9.55 1.14 1.56
CA LYS A 118 9.53 1.14 0.09
C LYS A 118 9.93 -0.20 -0.53
N ALA A 119 10.96 -0.86 0.02
CA ALA A 119 11.48 -2.12 -0.51
C ALA A 119 10.47 -3.27 -0.40
N VAL A 120 9.88 -3.48 0.77
CA VAL A 120 8.90 -4.56 1.00
C VAL A 120 7.57 -4.29 0.28
N ILE A 121 7.14 -3.03 0.21
CA ILE A 121 5.94 -2.64 -0.55
C ILE A 121 6.16 -2.90 -2.06
N ARG A 122 7.35 -2.56 -2.58
CA ARG A 122 7.74 -2.86 -3.96
C ARG A 122 7.66 -4.36 -4.23
N ASP A 123 8.29 -5.18 -3.39
CA ASP A 123 8.32 -6.63 -3.58
C ASP A 123 6.92 -7.24 -3.57
N TYR A 124 6.05 -6.78 -2.67
CA TYR A 124 4.64 -7.19 -2.65
C TYR A 124 3.93 -6.90 -3.98
N PHE A 125 4.07 -5.68 -4.50
CA PHE A 125 3.46 -5.34 -5.79
C PHE A 125 4.05 -6.20 -6.91
N VAL A 126 5.38 -6.31 -7.02
CA VAL A 126 6.02 -7.15 -8.05
C VAL A 126 5.52 -8.60 -8.00
N CYS A 127 5.39 -9.17 -6.79
CA CYS A 127 4.82 -10.51 -6.61
C CYS A 127 3.39 -10.60 -7.12
N ARG A 128 2.54 -9.65 -6.69
CA ARG A 128 1.11 -9.62 -7.01
C ARG A 128 0.86 -9.59 -8.51
N ASP A 129 1.66 -8.86 -9.28
CA ASP A 129 1.36 -8.61 -10.69
C ASP A 129 2.03 -9.58 -11.64
N ARG A 130 3.20 -10.12 -11.25
CA ARG A 130 3.83 -11.20 -12.03
C ARG A 130 3.02 -12.48 -11.99
N ASN A 131 2.15 -12.66 -10.99
CA ASN A 131 1.44 -13.92 -10.76
C ASN A 131 -0.07 -13.72 -10.53
N PRO A 132 -0.84 -13.27 -11.53
CA PRO A 132 -2.29 -13.11 -11.39
C PRO A 132 -2.99 -14.43 -11.00
N VAL A 133 -2.51 -15.56 -11.49
CA VAL A 133 -3.01 -16.90 -11.12
C VAL A 133 -2.66 -17.26 -9.67
N LEU A 134 -1.50 -16.84 -9.16
CA LEU A 134 -1.08 -17.12 -7.79
C LEU A 134 -1.63 -16.12 -6.76
N GLN A 135 -2.39 -15.10 -7.18
CA GLN A 135 -3.24 -14.33 -6.29
C GLN A 135 -4.34 -15.20 -5.69
N ILE A 136 -4.87 -16.15 -6.47
CA ILE A 136 -5.84 -17.16 -6.00
C ILE A 136 -5.23 -18.01 -4.89
N PHE A 137 -3.94 -18.33 -5.01
CA PHE A 137 -3.19 -19.12 -4.04
C PHE A 137 -2.56 -18.32 -2.90
N ASN A 138 -2.85 -17.01 -2.79
CA ASN A 138 -2.28 -16.13 -1.75
C ASN A 138 -0.75 -16.22 -1.63
N SER A 139 -0.03 -16.49 -2.72
CA SER A 139 1.43 -16.68 -2.73
C SER A 139 2.20 -15.46 -2.21
N CYS A 140 1.66 -14.26 -2.42
CA CYS A 140 2.24 -12.99 -1.99
C CYS A 140 1.81 -12.56 -0.57
N ALA A 141 0.99 -13.37 0.13
CA ALA A 141 0.53 -13.05 1.48
C ALA A 141 1.68 -12.84 2.49
N PRO A 142 2.79 -13.61 2.47
CA PRO A 142 3.92 -13.35 3.37
C PRO A 142 4.51 -11.94 3.20
N LEU A 143 4.66 -11.47 1.96
CA LEU A 143 5.10 -10.10 1.68
C LEU A 143 4.06 -9.06 2.14
N LYS A 144 2.77 -9.41 2.05
CA LYS A 144 1.69 -8.57 2.55
C LYS A 144 1.80 -8.33 4.06
N GLU A 145 2.03 -9.41 4.80
CA GLU A 145 2.20 -9.34 6.26
C GLU A 145 3.43 -8.50 6.63
N GLN A 146 4.55 -8.68 5.92
CA GLN A 146 5.77 -7.93 6.16
C GLN A 146 5.61 -6.42 5.92
N PHE A 147 4.99 -5.99 4.82
CA PHE A 147 4.79 -4.56 4.62
C PHE A 147 3.78 -3.98 5.61
N CYS A 148 2.72 -4.72 5.96
CA CYS A 148 1.76 -4.29 6.97
C CYS A 148 2.45 -4.08 8.32
N ALA A 149 3.31 -5.03 8.72
CA ALA A 149 4.11 -4.91 9.94
C ALA A 149 5.06 -3.71 9.89
N CYS A 150 5.69 -3.43 8.74
CA CYS A 150 6.52 -2.24 8.57
C CYS A 150 5.73 -0.94 8.77
N ILE A 151 4.54 -0.85 8.17
CA ILE A 151 3.67 0.33 8.29
C ILE A 151 3.21 0.51 9.74
N ASN A 152 2.84 -0.57 10.41
CA ASN A 152 2.46 -0.55 11.82
C ASN A 152 3.62 -0.05 12.69
N GLU A 153 4.85 -0.49 12.43
CA GLU A 153 6.04 -0.02 13.15
C GLU A 153 6.24 1.50 12.98
N VAL A 154 6.05 2.02 11.77
CA VAL A 154 6.12 3.47 11.48
C VAL A 154 4.99 4.22 12.18
N PHE A 155 3.78 3.68 12.17
CA PHE A 155 2.64 4.28 12.85
C PHE A 155 2.88 4.40 14.36
N VAL A 156 3.33 3.31 15.00
CA VAL A 156 3.69 3.30 16.43
C VAL A 156 4.78 4.31 16.73
N LYS A 157 5.87 4.35 15.94
CA LYS A 157 6.94 5.34 16.12
C LYS A 157 6.45 6.79 16.01
N ASN A 158 5.56 7.05 15.05
CA ASN A 158 4.98 8.38 14.87
C ASN A 158 4.03 8.75 16.01
N HIS A 159 3.24 7.79 16.50
CA HIS A 159 2.37 7.98 17.67
C HIS A 159 3.20 8.27 18.92
N GLU A 160 4.22 7.47 19.22
CA GLU A 160 5.14 7.70 20.35
C GLU A 160 5.84 9.06 20.25
N ARG A 161 6.23 9.49 19.04
CA ARG A 161 6.81 10.82 18.82
C ARG A 161 5.78 11.93 19.06
N GLY A 162 4.54 11.72 18.62
CA GLY A 162 3.41 12.60 18.89
C GLY A 162 3.14 12.76 20.38
N ASP A 163 3.05 11.64 21.11
CA ASP A 163 2.86 11.61 22.56
C ASP A 163 3.99 12.29 23.30
N LYS A 164 5.25 12.06 22.90
CA LYS A 164 6.42 12.76 23.48
C LYS A 164 6.34 14.26 23.24
N LYS A 165 5.97 14.70 22.03
CA LYS A 165 5.82 16.12 21.70
C LYS A 165 4.66 16.76 22.46
N PHE A 166 3.55 16.05 22.61
CA PHE A 166 2.39 16.49 23.38
C PHE A 166 2.73 16.57 24.88
N ASN A 167 3.37 15.55 25.45
CA ASN A 167 3.77 15.53 26.85
C ASN A 167 4.80 16.62 27.18
N ALA A 168 5.72 16.93 26.27
CA ALA A 168 6.67 18.02 26.44
C ALA A 168 6.00 19.41 26.46
N LYS A 169 4.87 19.58 25.76
CA LYS A 169 4.10 20.83 25.70
C LYS A 169 2.81 20.77 26.50
N ARG A 170 2.70 19.81 27.42
CA ARG A 170 1.43 19.51 28.09
C ARG A 170 0.94 20.69 28.91
N THR A 171 1.84 21.32 29.68
CA THR A 171 1.55 22.50 30.49
C THR A 171 1.11 23.68 29.63
N GLU A 172 1.88 24.01 28.58
CA GLU A 172 1.54 25.08 27.63
C GLU A 172 0.15 24.86 27.00
N PHE A 173 -0.15 23.64 26.56
CA PHE A 173 -1.44 23.30 25.95
C PHE A 173 -2.60 23.46 26.95
N PHE A 174 -2.45 23.01 28.19
CA PHE A 174 -3.49 23.15 29.20
C PHE A 174 -3.64 24.59 29.70
N GLU A 175 -2.56 25.37 29.76
CA GLU A 175 -2.61 26.80 30.05
C GLU A 175 -3.33 27.58 28.95
N GLU A 176 -3.06 27.26 27.68
CA GLU A 176 -3.76 27.86 26.53
C GLU A 176 -5.25 27.48 26.49
N GLN A 177 -5.60 26.24 26.87
CA GLN A 177 -7.00 25.85 27.02
C GLN A 177 -7.69 26.55 28.19
N ARG A 178 -6.97 26.76 29.31
CA ARG A 178 -7.48 27.49 30.47
C ARG A 178 -7.68 28.97 30.14
N SER A 179 -6.75 29.60 29.43
CA SER A 179 -6.89 31.00 28.99
C SER A 179 -8.07 31.16 28.04
N LYS A 180 -8.23 30.28 27.04
CA LYS A 180 -9.39 30.28 26.13
C LYS A 180 -10.73 30.14 26.87
N ARG A 181 -10.80 29.28 27.89
CA ARG A 181 -12.01 29.15 28.74
C ARG A 181 -12.26 30.43 29.54
N PHE A 182 -11.23 31.05 30.06
CA PHE A 182 -11.34 32.29 30.84
C PHE A 182 -11.81 33.46 29.97
N THR A 183 -11.24 33.62 28.77
CA THR A 183 -11.66 34.65 27.80
C THR A 183 -13.12 34.45 27.39
N LYS A 184 -13.54 33.21 27.14
CA LYS A 184 -14.95 32.92 26.81
C LYS A 184 -15.90 33.32 27.94
N LEU A 185 -15.49 33.12 29.19
CA LEU A 185 -16.29 33.44 30.36
C LEU A 185 -16.37 34.96 30.61
N MET A 186 -15.27 35.69 30.35
CA MET A 186 -15.26 37.16 30.37
C MET A 186 -16.15 37.75 29.28
N ASN A 187 -16.06 37.24 28.04
CA ASN A 187 -16.93 37.72 26.96
C ASN A 187 -18.42 37.48 27.26
N GLN A 188 -18.77 36.33 27.84
CA GLN A 188 -20.15 36.06 28.27
C GLN A 188 -20.60 36.99 29.40
N ALA A 189 -19.70 37.33 30.32
CA ALA A 189 -20.00 38.28 31.39
C ALA A 189 -20.21 39.69 30.83
N GLU A 190 -19.35 40.15 29.92
CA GLU A 190 -19.49 41.44 29.22
C GLU A 190 -20.79 41.51 28.42
N GLU A 191 -21.11 40.48 27.63
CA GLU A 191 -22.38 40.37 26.90
C GLU A 191 -23.59 40.39 27.85
N SER A 192 -23.50 39.76 29.02
CA SER A 192 -24.59 39.77 30.01
C SER A 192 -24.77 41.13 30.69
N VAL A 193 -23.68 41.89 30.88
CA VAL A 193 -23.71 43.24 31.43
C VAL A 193 -24.29 44.21 30.40
N GLU A 194 -23.85 44.13 29.14
CA GLU A 194 -24.41 44.91 28.03
C GLU A 194 -25.90 44.61 27.81
N ALA A 195 -26.31 43.34 27.92
CA ALA A 195 -27.71 42.97 27.80
C ALA A 195 -28.56 43.54 28.94
N LYS A 196 -28.01 43.61 30.16
CA LYS A 196 -28.69 44.23 31.31
C LYS A 196 -28.79 45.74 31.20
N THR A 197 -27.76 46.43 30.70
CA THR A 197 -27.81 47.89 30.50
C THR A 197 -28.76 48.27 29.38
N LYS A 198 -28.82 47.51 28.27
CA LYS A 198 -29.78 47.74 27.18
C LYS A 198 -31.24 47.47 27.54
N LEU A 199 -31.51 46.77 28.64
CA LEU A 199 -32.86 46.51 29.16
C LEU A 199 -33.30 47.53 30.23
N GLN A 200 -32.39 48.41 30.67
CA GLN A 200 -32.67 49.47 31.65
C GLN A 200 -32.88 50.86 31.03
N ASP A 201 -32.62 51.03 29.73
CA ASP A 201 -33.05 52.17 28.90
C ASP A 201 -34.39 51.87 28.21
#